data_AF-A0A930IZ71-F1
#
_entry.id   AF-A0A930IZ71-F1
#
_cell.length_a   1.000
_cell.length_b   1.000
_cell.length_c   1.000
_cell.angle_alpha   90.00
_cell.angle_beta   90.00
_cell.angle_gamma   90.00
#
_symmetry.space_group_name_H-M   'P 1'
#
loop_
_entity.id
_entity.type
_entity.pdbx_description
1 polymer ?
#
loop_
_entity_poly.entity_id
_entity_poly.type
_entity_poly.pdbx_seq_one_letter_code
_entity_poly.pdbx_strand_id
1 'polypeptide(L)'
;MKIELNSSICPLVDFSTYETPLSASFFEDYGRDCIGEFETVIVNQDDVDVVIMEKVAAVMQDDIAPVLVDYGVKSINIGELYRPKEYNFRHDSFDFSVEMKEDWKVCAITFLEKNLQNKNLCNYIQEIWVSRSGFWSFMPESIESLVSTLKGNDTRYTDDYLLGAYLTLVGLETDVMMPCHVFEDMVFDEITENTYLTVPYCYIPNDWLELYNDDVAVDELYYNLLDKIGHVWRGMNAIYDTQSCESYDCNDNASRMIAWAMKNNISVEDAQDIAAGRKVYEYGMLMYA
;
A
#
# COMPACT_ATOMS: atom_id res chain seq x y z
N MET A 1 6.01 30.22 13.17
CA MET A 1 4.67 29.67 13.47
C MET A 1 4.64 28.26 12.92
N LYS A 2 4.24 27.26 13.71
CA LYS A 2 4.12 25.88 13.24
C LYS A 2 2.66 25.59 12.88
N ILE A 3 2.40 25.04 11.70
CA ILE A 3 1.07 24.63 11.24
C ILE A 3 1.17 23.16 10.80
N GLU A 4 0.24 22.34 11.28
CA GLU A 4 0.08 20.95 10.85
C GLU A 4 -0.77 20.92 9.56
N LEU A 5 -0.35 20.11 8.60
CA LEU A 5 -0.98 19.93 7.29
C LEU A 5 -1.08 18.43 6.99
N ASN A 6 -1.93 18.10 6.02
CA ASN A 6 -2.05 16.76 5.45
C ASN A 6 -1.83 16.85 3.93
N SER A 7 -1.20 15.85 3.33
CA SER A 7 -0.91 15.81 1.90
C SER A 7 -2.15 15.91 1.01
N SER A 8 -3.34 15.54 1.50
CA SER A 8 -4.62 15.71 0.79
C SER A 8 -4.99 17.18 0.59
N ILE A 9 -4.58 18.08 1.50
CA ILE A 9 -4.84 19.53 1.44
C ILE A 9 -3.68 20.25 0.76
N CYS A 10 -2.47 19.69 0.85
CA CYS A 10 -1.25 20.24 0.29
C CYS A 10 -0.42 19.13 -0.40
N PRO A 11 -0.77 18.76 -1.65
CA PRO A 11 -0.20 17.61 -2.33
C PRO A 11 1.18 17.90 -2.94
N LEU A 12 2.15 18.31 -2.11
CA LEU A 12 3.53 18.58 -2.55
C LEU A 12 4.24 17.31 -3.02
N VAL A 13 3.93 16.19 -2.38
CA VAL A 13 4.27 14.84 -2.83
C VAL A 13 2.97 14.04 -2.85
N ASP A 14 2.68 13.42 -3.98
CA ASP A 14 1.51 12.57 -4.18
C ASP A 14 1.97 11.14 -4.44
N PHE A 15 1.24 10.16 -3.90
CA PHE A 15 1.45 8.74 -4.16
C PHE A 15 0.20 7.94 -3.76
N SER A 16 0.10 6.73 -4.27
CA SER A 16 -0.90 5.76 -3.84
C SER A 16 -0.26 4.39 -3.72
N THR A 17 -0.75 3.59 -2.78
CA THR A 17 -0.43 2.18 -2.57
C THR A 17 -1.62 1.28 -2.92
N TYR A 18 -2.78 1.85 -3.25
CA TYR A 18 -3.94 1.08 -3.67
C TYR A 18 -3.87 0.75 -5.15
N GLU A 19 -3.72 -0.53 -5.49
CA GLU A 19 -3.65 -1.03 -6.87
C GLU A 19 -2.50 -0.43 -7.69
N THR A 20 -1.41 -0.03 -7.02
CA THR A 20 -0.21 0.55 -7.64
C THR A 20 1.02 -0.34 -7.43
N PRO A 21 2.13 -0.05 -8.13
CA PRO A 21 3.42 -0.68 -7.89
C PRO A 21 4.01 -0.47 -6.49
N LEU A 22 3.38 0.36 -5.64
CA LEU A 22 3.80 0.60 -4.25
C LEU A 22 3.04 -0.26 -3.23
N SER A 23 2.23 -1.21 -3.70
CA SER A 23 1.50 -2.15 -2.85
C SER A 23 2.33 -3.40 -2.56
N ALA A 24 2.25 -3.91 -1.34
CA ALA A 24 2.84 -5.20 -0.98
C ALA A 24 2.38 -6.31 -1.93
N SER A 25 1.09 -6.36 -2.28
CA SER A 25 0.53 -7.33 -3.23
C SER A 25 1.20 -7.29 -4.60
N PHE A 26 1.57 -6.10 -5.09
CA PHE A 26 2.29 -5.98 -6.35
C PHE A 26 3.67 -6.62 -6.26
N PHE A 27 4.40 -6.39 -5.16
CA PHE A 27 5.71 -7.01 -4.95
C PHE A 27 5.62 -8.53 -4.71
N GLU A 28 4.52 -9.02 -4.13
CA GLU A 28 4.26 -10.46 -4.03
C GLU A 28 4.03 -11.11 -5.40
N ASP A 29 3.30 -10.45 -6.29
CA ASP A 29 3.12 -10.90 -7.69
C ASP A 29 4.46 -10.82 -8.45
N TYR A 30 5.16 -9.69 -8.36
CA TYR A 30 6.47 -9.47 -9.01
C TYR A 30 7.53 -10.47 -8.53
N GLY A 31 7.57 -10.75 -7.24
CA GLY A 31 8.48 -11.73 -6.65
C GLY A 31 8.20 -13.14 -7.16
N ARG A 32 6.92 -13.55 -7.22
CA ARG A 32 6.50 -14.86 -7.75
C ARG A 32 6.97 -15.09 -9.19
N ASP A 33 6.86 -14.08 -10.04
CA ASP A 33 7.34 -14.15 -11.43
C ASP A 33 8.86 -14.37 -11.53
N CYS A 34 9.63 -13.91 -10.54
CA CYS A 34 11.09 -14.00 -10.54
C CYS A 34 11.64 -15.33 -10.01
N ILE A 35 10.93 -15.96 -9.06
CA ILE A 35 11.42 -17.14 -8.31
C ILE A 35 10.76 -18.46 -8.75
N GLY A 36 9.67 -18.40 -9.51
CA GLY A 36 8.95 -19.57 -10.04
C GLY A 36 7.75 -19.99 -9.20
N GLU A 37 6.88 -20.82 -9.79
CA GLU A 37 5.51 -21.14 -9.32
C GLU A 37 5.40 -21.81 -7.93
N PHE A 38 6.51 -22.12 -7.24
CA PHE A 38 6.52 -22.91 -6.00
C PHE A 38 6.86 -22.14 -4.73
N GLU A 39 7.14 -20.84 -4.85
CA GLU A 39 7.54 -20.01 -3.73
C GLU A 39 6.44 -18.97 -3.47
N THR A 40 5.78 -19.08 -2.32
CA THR A 40 4.91 -17.99 -1.86
C THR A 40 5.82 -16.84 -1.45
N VAL A 41 5.59 -15.66 -2.03
CA VAL A 41 6.25 -14.42 -1.60
C VAL A 41 5.28 -13.71 -0.68
N ILE A 42 5.75 -13.36 0.51
CA ILE A 42 4.99 -12.51 1.42
C ILE A 42 5.78 -11.21 1.57
N VAL A 43 5.09 -10.10 1.33
CA VAL A 43 5.63 -8.76 1.54
C VAL A 43 4.84 -8.08 2.63
N ASN A 44 5.52 -7.66 3.69
CA ASN A 44 4.86 -6.88 4.72
C ASN A 44 4.68 -5.44 4.23
N GLN A 45 3.42 -5.00 4.16
CA GLN A 45 3.11 -3.63 3.76
C GLN A 45 3.76 -2.60 4.69
N ASP A 46 3.89 -2.87 6.00
CA ASP A 46 4.52 -1.91 6.91
C ASP A 46 6.00 -1.67 6.55
N ASP A 47 6.71 -2.67 6.02
CA ASP A 47 8.10 -2.52 5.58
C ASP A 47 8.20 -1.66 4.31
N VAL A 48 7.23 -1.82 3.39
CA VAL A 48 7.09 -0.97 2.20
C VAL A 48 6.79 0.48 2.60
N ASP A 49 5.93 0.67 3.61
CA ASP A 49 5.53 1.99 4.10
C ASP A 49 6.69 2.78 4.69
N VAL A 50 7.58 2.08 5.41
CA VAL A 50 8.80 2.70 5.95
C VAL A 50 9.64 3.27 4.81
N VAL A 51 9.88 2.50 3.75
CA VAL A 51 10.65 2.96 2.58
C VAL A 51 9.97 4.14 1.88
N ILE A 52 8.64 4.06 1.69
CA ILE A 52 7.85 5.16 1.13
C ILE A 52 8.04 6.43 1.97
N MET A 53 7.87 6.34 3.28
CA MET A 53 7.93 7.50 4.18
C MET A 53 9.35 8.06 4.33
N GLU A 54 10.39 7.22 4.29
CA GLU A 54 11.78 7.65 4.20
C GLU A 54 12.02 8.46 2.92
N LYS A 55 11.49 8.01 1.78
CA LYS A 55 11.61 8.75 0.51
C LYS A 55 10.77 10.03 0.48
N VAL A 56 9.55 10.01 1.03
CA VAL A 56 8.74 11.23 1.23
C VAL A 56 9.54 12.25 2.03
N ALA A 57 10.17 11.82 3.13
CA ALA A 57 10.99 12.70 3.95
C ALA A 57 12.18 13.27 3.18
N ALA A 58 12.92 12.45 2.43
CA ALA A 58 14.02 12.90 1.59
C ALA A 58 13.58 13.93 0.55
N VAL A 59 12.55 13.63 -0.26
CA VAL A 59 12.04 14.56 -1.28
C VAL A 59 11.54 15.87 -0.65
N MET A 60 10.78 15.78 0.44
CA MET A 60 10.25 16.97 1.10
C MET A 60 11.35 17.86 1.71
N GLN A 61 12.42 17.26 2.24
CA GLN A 61 13.49 17.99 2.92
C GLN A 61 14.61 18.47 1.98
N ASP A 62 15.00 17.64 1.02
CA ASP A 62 16.18 17.88 0.18
C ASP A 62 15.81 18.56 -1.15
N ASP A 63 14.62 18.29 -1.70
CA ASP A 63 14.20 18.83 -3.00
C ASP A 63 13.19 19.98 -2.84
N ILE A 64 12.15 19.79 -2.01
CA ILE A 64 11.03 20.72 -1.91
C ILE A 64 11.31 21.88 -0.93
N ALA A 65 11.72 21.57 0.31
CA ALA A 65 11.92 22.58 1.34
C ALA A 65 12.89 23.71 0.93
N PRO A 66 14.02 23.46 0.24
CA PRO A 66 14.95 24.52 -0.15
C PRO A 66 14.32 25.55 -1.09
N VAL A 67 13.42 25.12 -1.99
CA VAL A 67 12.69 26.03 -2.90
C VAL A 67 11.69 26.87 -2.11
N LEU A 68 11.00 26.28 -1.13
CA LEU A 68 9.96 26.97 -0.36
C LEU A 68 10.51 27.98 0.67
N VAL A 69 11.82 28.01 0.93
CA VAL A 69 12.46 28.99 1.83
C VAL A 69 12.21 30.44 1.37
N ASP A 70 12.26 30.67 0.06
CA ASP A 70 11.99 31.97 -0.55
C ASP A 70 10.54 32.42 -0.38
N TYR A 71 9.65 31.47 -0.08
CA TYR A 71 8.22 31.67 0.14
C TYR A 71 7.83 31.66 1.64
N GLY A 72 8.84 31.70 2.52
CA GLY A 72 8.65 31.90 3.95
C GLY A 72 8.53 30.62 4.78
N VAL A 73 8.74 29.45 4.16
CA VAL A 73 8.98 28.20 4.89
C VAL A 73 10.35 28.26 5.56
N LYS A 74 10.45 27.76 6.79
CA LYS A 74 11.72 27.59 7.51
C LYS A 74 12.15 26.13 7.58
N SER A 75 11.19 25.24 7.80
CA SER A 75 11.43 23.79 7.89
C SER A 75 10.13 23.03 7.66
N ILE A 76 10.26 21.81 7.18
CA ILE A 76 9.18 20.84 7.00
C ILE A 76 9.55 19.59 7.79
N ASN A 77 8.63 19.08 8.62
CA ASN A 77 8.81 17.82 9.34
C ASN A 77 7.69 16.86 8.94
N ILE A 78 8.06 15.68 8.46
CA ILE A 78 7.10 14.65 8.03
C ILE A 78 6.59 13.88 9.25
N GLY A 79 5.29 13.60 9.25
CA GLY A 79 4.58 12.85 10.28
C GLY A 79 4.21 11.46 9.79
N GLU A 80 3.04 10.99 10.23
CA GLU A 80 2.59 9.61 10.01
C GLU A 80 1.82 9.44 8.70
N LEU A 81 1.88 8.22 8.16
CA LEU A 81 1.09 7.77 7.02
C LEU A 81 -0.33 7.41 7.48
N TYR A 82 -1.32 7.85 6.73
CA TYR A 82 -2.75 7.59 6.93
C TYR A 82 -3.35 6.86 5.74
N ARG A 83 -3.90 5.68 6.04
CA ARG A 83 -4.57 4.79 5.08
C ARG A 83 -6.02 4.57 5.45
N PRO A 84 -6.93 5.49 5.11
CA PRO A 84 -8.34 5.25 5.37
C PRO A 84 -8.82 4.01 4.59
N LYS A 85 -9.04 2.88 5.28
CA LYS A 85 -9.57 1.62 4.71
C LYS A 85 -11.09 1.63 4.49
N GLU A 86 -11.72 2.80 4.45
CA GLU A 86 -13.19 2.90 4.43
C GLU A 86 -13.72 3.57 3.15
N TYR A 87 -14.83 3.02 2.63
CA TYR A 87 -15.71 3.65 1.63
C TYR A 87 -15.13 3.99 0.25
N ASN A 88 -14.48 3.05 -0.46
CA ASN A 88 -14.04 3.24 -1.86
C ASN A 88 -13.15 4.47 -2.10
N PHE A 89 -12.67 5.15 -1.06
CA PHE A 89 -11.69 6.22 -1.15
C PHE A 89 -10.31 5.55 -1.08
N ARG A 90 -9.61 5.55 -2.20
CA ARG A 90 -8.29 4.93 -2.39
C ARG A 90 -7.25 6.02 -2.55
N HIS A 91 -7.02 6.78 -1.49
CA HIS A 91 -5.99 7.81 -1.47
C HIS A 91 -5.23 7.69 -0.16
N ASP A 92 -3.94 7.42 -0.28
CA ASP A 92 -3.01 7.53 0.83
C ASP A 92 -2.77 9.00 1.13
N SER A 93 -2.62 9.33 2.40
CA SER A 93 -2.21 10.68 2.79
C SER A 93 -1.24 10.61 3.94
N PHE A 94 -0.42 11.62 4.14
CA PHE A 94 0.45 11.71 5.30
C PHE A 94 0.34 13.08 5.93
N ASP A 95 0.48 13.13 7.24
CA ASP A 95 0.57 14.39 7.97
C ASP A 95 2.00 14.92 7.91
N PHE A 96 2.11 16.24 7.90
CA PHE A 96 3.39 16.91 8.03
C PHE A 96 3.18 18.28 8.65
N SER A 97 4.25 18.83 9.22
CA SER A 97 4.23 20.17 9.78
C SER A 97 5.16 21.10 9.06
N VAL A 98 4.73 22.35 8.94
CA VAL A 98 5.53 23.41 8.34
C VAL A 98 5.76 24.50 9.37
N GLU A 99 7.03 24.85 9.59
CA GLU A 99 7.37 26.06 10.33
C GLU A 99 7.48 27.23 9.35
N MET A 100 6.60 28.22 9.51
CA MET A 100 6.56 29.44 8.71
C MET A 100 7.19 30.63 9.45
N LYS A 101 7.67 31.61 8.67
CA LYS A 101 7.91 32.98 9.16
C LYS A 101 6.62 33.59 9.72
N GLU A 102 6.73 34.54 10.67
CA GLU A 102 5.56 35.13 11.32
C GLU A 102 4.65 35.90 10.34
N ASP A 103 5.25 36.46 9.30
CA ASP A 103 4.61 37.26 8.25
C ASP A 103 4.18 36.44 7.02
N TRP A 104 4.06 35.11 7.13
CA TRP A 104 3.76 34.24 5.99
C TRP A 104 2.49 34.62 5.22
N LYS A 105 1.46 35.14 5.90
CA LYS A 105 0.24 35.63 5.23
C LYS A 105 0.53 36.78 4.27
N VAL A 106 1.49 37.65 4.61
CA VAL A 106 1.93 38.74 3.75
C VAL A 106 2.69 38.20 2.54
N CYS A 107 3.57 37.20 2.74
CA CYS A 107 4.26 36.49 1.66
C CYS A 107 3.25 35.83 0.70
N ALA A 108 2.25 35.13 1.26
CA ALA A 108 1.19 34.46 0.51
C ALA A 108 0.38 35.45 -0.33
N ILE A 109 -0.11 36.53 0.28
CA ILE A 109 -0.87 37.57 -0.44
C ILE A 109 -0.03 38.15 -1.58
N THR A 110 1.24 38.48 -1.32
CA THR A 110 2.14 39.07 -2.33
C THR A 110 2.35 38.13 -3.53
N PHE A 111 2.60 36.84 -3.25
CA PHE A 111 2.75 35.82 -4.29
C PHE A 111 1.47 35.68 -5.13
N LEU A 112 0.31 35.59 -4.47
CA LEU A 112 -0.97 35.38 -5.12
C LEU A 112 -1.39 36.59 -5.97
N GLU A 113 -1.20 37.81 -5.45
CA GLU A 113 -1.49 39.05 -6.20
C GLU A 113 -0.63 39.19 -7.45
N LYS A 114 0.65 38.77 -7.39
CA LYS A 114 1.54 38.71 -8.56
C LYS A 114 1.05 37.70 -9.60
N ASN A 115 0.38 36.63 -9.16
CA ASN A 115 -0.03 35.50 -9.98
C ASN A 115 -1.53 35.44 -10.29
N LEU A 116 -2.29 36.52 -10.07
CA LEU A 116 -3.75 36.56 -10.30
C LEU A 116 -4.18 36.09 -11.70
N GLN A 117 -3.34 36.34 -12.71
CA GLN A 117 -3.63 36.00 -14.11
C GLN A 117 -2.78 34.81 -14.61
N ASN A 118 -2.11 34.09 -13.70
CA ASN A 118 -1.32 32.92 -14.06
C ASN A 118 -2.26 31.77 -14.46
N LYS A 119 -2.34 31.51 -15.77
CA LYS A 119 -3.25 30.52 -16.35
C LYS A 119 -3.06 29.12 -15.76
N ASN A 120 -1.83 28.72 -15.45
CA ASN A 120 -1.58 27.38 -14.92
C ASN A 120 -2.25 27.22 -13.54
N LEU A 121 -2.00 28.19 -12.65
CA LEU A 121 -2.59 28.20 -11.31
C LEU A 121 -4.12 28.32 -11.35
N CYS A 122 -4.65 29.21 -12.19
CA CYS A 122 -6.09 29.37 -12.35
C CYS A 122 -6.75 28.08 -12.87
N ASN A 123 -6.15 27.41 -13.85
CA ASN A 123 -6.66 26.15 -14.39
C ASN A 123 -6.67 25.05 -13.31
N TYR A 124 -5.59 24.91 -12.55
CA TYR A 124 -5.52 23.94 -11.46
C TYR A 124 -6.65 24.13 -10.45
N ILE A 125 -6.89 25.37 -10.00
CA ILE A 125 -7.99 25.67 -9.07
C ILE A 125 -9.35 25.28 -9.68
N GLN A 126 -9.59 25.63 -10.95
CA GLN A 126 -10.84 25.31 -11.63
C GLN A 126 -11.05 23.80 -11.79
N GLU A 127 -9.98 23.05 -12.01
CA GLU A 127 -10.02 21.60 -12.23
C GLU A 127 -10.12 20.80 -10.93
N ILE A 128 -9.53 21.27 -9.83
CA ILE A 128 -9.36 20.48 -8.60
C ILE A 128 -10.17 21.04 -7.43
N TRP A 129 -10.28 22.36 -7.29
CA TRP A 129 -10.85 23.01 -6.09
C TRP A 129 -12.26 23.55 -6.29
N VAL A 130 -12.88 23.40 -7.45
CA VAL A 130 -14.25 23.86 -7.68
C VAL A 130 -15.27 22.77 -7.35
N SER A 131 -16.23 23.12 -6.50
CA SER A 131 -17.38 22.29 -6.19
C SER A 131 -18.21 22.00 -7.45
N ARG A 132 -18.60 20.74 -7.64
CA ARG A 132 -19.39 20.27 -8.79
C ARG A 132 -20.44 19.26 -8.35
N SER A 133 -21.34 18.88 -9.26
CA SER A 133 -22.33 17.86 -8.96
C SER A 133 -21.65 16.56 -8.50
N GLY A 134 -21.92 16.14 -7.26
CA GLY A 134 -21.31 14.96 -6.65
C GLY A 134 -19.96 15.19 -5.93
N PHE A 135 -19.46 16.42 -5.86
CA PHE A 135 -18.22 16.76 -5.15
C PHE A 135 -18.28 18.17 -4.55
N TRP A 136 -18.04 18.27 -3.24
CA TRP A 136 -17.93 19.56 -2.56
C TRP A 136 -16.46 19.83 -2.26
N SER A 137 -16.00 20.99 -2.72
CA SER A 137 -14.66 21.45 -2.38
C SER A 137 -14.68 22.19 -1.06
N PHE A 138 -13.65 21.95 -0.26
CA PHE A 138 -13.37 22.69 0.97
C PHE A 138 -12.21 23.68 0.79
N MET A 139 -11.81 23.94 -0.46
CA MET A 139 -10.70 24.85 -0.81
C MET A 139 -11.23 26.20 -1.35
N PRO A 140 -10.44 27.28 -1.30
CA PRO A 140 -10.78 28.54 -1.96
C PRO A 140 -10.86 28.39 -3.49
N GLU A 141 -12.03 28.63 -4.07
CA GLU A 141 -12.31 28.34 -5.50
C GLU A 141 -11.72 29.36 -6.50
N SER A 142 -10.94 30.34 -6.04
CA SER A 142 -10.15 31.25 -6.90
C SER A 142 -8.98 31.88 -6.14
N ILE A 143 -7.99 32.41 -6.86
CA ILE A 143 -6.87 33.16 -6.26
C ILE A 143 -7.39 34.39 -5.50
N GLU A 144 -8.37 35.11 -6.06
CA GLU A 144 -9.01 36.26 -5.43
C GLU A 144 -9.72 35.87 -4.12
N SER A 145 -10.42 34.73 -4.11
CA SER A 145 -11.07 34.19 -2.92
C SER A 145 -10.04 33.89 -1.83
N LEU A 146 -8.92 33.26 -2.19
CA LEU A 146 -7.82 32.96 -1.27
C LEU A 146 -7.19 34.26 -0.72
N VAL A 147 -6.87 35.23 -1.58
CA VAL A 147 -6.33 36.54 -1.17
C VAL A 147 -7.29 37.28 -0.23
N SER A 148 -8.59 37.29 -0.56
CA SER A 148 -9.61 37.94 0.26
C SER A 148 -9.70 37.31 1.65
N THR A 149 -9.64 35.97 1.72
CA THR A 149 -9.65 35.22 2.98
C THR A 149 -8.40 35.48 3.81
N LEU A 150 -7.22 35.46 3.19
CA LEU A 150 -5.95 35.76 3.87
C LEU A 150 -5.91 37.19 4.46
N LYS A 151 -6.64 38.14 3.87
CA LYS A 151 -6.82 39.50 4.39
C LYS A 151 -7.83 39.60 5.55
N GLY A 152 -8.51 38.51 5.88
CA GLY A 152 -9.52 38.46 6.94
C GLY A 152 -10.91 38.93 6.51
N ASN A 153 -11.18 39.07 5.21
CA ASN A 153 -12.50 39.43 4.71
C ASN A 153 -13.48 38.24 4.74
N ASP A 154 -12.95 37.02 4.84
CA ASP A 154 -13.68 35.77 4.96
C ASP A 154 -12.98 34.92 6.04
N THR A 155 -13.77 34.19 6.83
CA THR A 155 -13.31 33.40 7.98
C THR A 155 -13.71 31.93 7.89
N ARG A 156 -14.22 31.50 6.72
CA ARG A 156 -14.67 30.11 6.49
C ARG A 156 -13.54 29.08 6.53
N TYR A 157 -12.31 29.49 6.28
CA TYR A 157 -11.15 28.60 6.16
C TYR A 157 -10.20 28.81 7.34
N THR A 158 -9.72 27.71 7.91
CA THR A 158 -8.66 27.71 8.92
C THR A 158 -7.28 27.88 8.29
N ASP A 159 -6.28 28.21 9.10
CA ASP A 159 -4.94 28.58 8.62
C ASP A 159 -4.21 27.42 7.91
N ASP A 160 -4.51 26.17 8.25
CA ASP A 160 -4.05 24.95 7.58
C ASP A 160 -4.55 24.86 6.13
N TYR A 161 -5.84 25.08 5.87
CA TYR A 161 -6.38 25.12 4.50
C TYR A 161 -5.78 26.27 3.69
N LEU A 162 -5.61 27.44 4.30
CA LEU A 162 -5.03 28.61 3.63
C LEU A 162 -3.55 28.42 3.31
N LEU A 163 -2.79 27.85 4.25
CA LEU A 163 -1.38 27.54 4.04
C LEU A 163 -1.22 26.41 3.02
N GLY A 164 -2.02 25.35 3.10
CA GLY A 164 -1.98 24.25 2.15
C GLY A 164 -2.29 24.70 0.73
N ALA A 165 -3.33 25.53 0.56
CA ALA A 165 -3.63 26.15 -0.73
C ALA A 165 -2.46 27.00 -1.25
N TYR A 166 -1.89 27.86 -0.40
CA TYR A 166 -0.77 28.70 -0.76
C TYR A 166 0.45 27.89 -1.22
N LEU A 167 0.90 26.92 -0.41
CA LEU A 167 2.08 26.11 -0.72
C LEU A 167 1.87 25.23 -1.95
N THR A 168 0.65 24.73 -2.18
CA THR A 168 0.33 23.99 -3.43
C THR A 168 0.52 24.86 -4.66
N LEU A 169 0.02 26.11 -4.64
CA LEU A 169 0.17 27.02 -5.77
C LEU A 169 1.63 27.48 -5.97
N VAL A 170 2.40 27.63 -4.89
CA VAL A 170 3.85 27.86 -4.98
C VAL A 170 4.53 26.65 -5.60
N GLY A 171 4.17 25.44 -5.18
CA GLY A 171 4.74 24.21 -5.71
C GLY A 171 4.51 24.08 -7.22
N LEU A 172 3.30 24.40 -7.69
CA LEU A 172 2.97 24.44 -9.11
C LEU A 172 3.72 25.52 -9.89
N GLU A 173 3.94 26.70 -9.30
CA GLU A 173 4.65 27.81 -9.96
C GLU A 173 6.14 27.55 -10.08
N THR A 174 6.70 26.83 -9.11
CA THR A 174 8.13 26.49 -9.02
C THR A 174 8.48 25.13 -9.62
N ASP A 175 7.48 24.37 -10.04
CA ASP A 175 7.63 23.01 -10.60
C ASP A 175 8.36 22.04 -9.65
N VAL A 176 8.17 22.22 -8.34
CA VAL A 176 8.81 21.40 -7.30
C VAL A 176 7.89 20.30 -6.76
N MET A 177 6.61 20.30 -7.14
CA MET A 177 5.69 19.24 -6.76
C MET A 177 6.12 17.91 -7.36
N MET A 178 5.93 16.84 -6.61
CA MET A 178 6.23 15.48 -7.03
C MET A 178 4.93 14.75 -7.41
N PRO A 179 4.63 14.56 -8.70
CA PRO A 179 3.44 13.82 -9.13
C PRO A 179 3.54 12.33 -8.80
N CYS A 180 2.38 11.69 -8.58
CA CYS A 180 2.23 10.27 -8.24
C CYS A 180 3.16 9.35 -9.05
N HIS A 181 3.05 9.35 -10.38
CA HIS A 181 3.86 8.49 -11.24
C HIS A 181 5.38 8.72 -11.13
N VAL A 182 5.83 9.96 -10.90
CA VAL A 182 7.26 10.27 -10.76
C VAL A 182 7.76 9.75 -9.41
N PHE A 183 6.98 9.94 -8.35
CA PHE A 183 7.33 9.43 -7.03
C PHE A 183 7.34 7.89 -7.00
N GLU A 184 6.34 7.26 -7.62
CA GLU A 184 6.23 5.81 -7.76
C GLU A 184 7.48 5.23 -8.44
N ASP A 185 7.87 5.78 -9.60
CA ASP A 185 9.08 5.35 -10.31
C ASP A 185 10.36 5.53 -9.46
N MET A 186 10.44 6.60 -8.66
CA MET A 186 11.61 6.88 -7.81
C MET A 186 11.73 5.94 -6.61
N VAL A 187 10.60 5.51 -6.04
CA VAL A 187 10.54 4.66 -4.84
C VAL A 187 10.62 3.18 -5.21
N PHE A 188 10.13 2.80 -6.38
CA PHE A 188 9.99 1.40 -6.78
C PHE A 188 11.31 0.62 -6.62
N ASP A 189 12.40 1.14 -7.19
CA ASP A 189 13.72 0.50 -7.10
C ASP A 189 14.17 0.38 -5.63
N GLU A 190 13.94 1.41 -4.82
CA GLU A 190 14.33 1.43 -3.42
C GLU A 190 13.56 0.41 -2.57
N ILE A 191 12.26 0.19 -2.87
CA ILE A 191 11.49 -0.90 -2.27
C ILE A 191 12.06 -2.25 -2.68
N THR A 192 12.36 -2.45 -3.97
CA THR A 192 12.94 -3.73 -4.43
C THR A 192 14.29 -4.05 -3.78
N GLU A 193 15.09 -3.03 -3.46
CA GLU A 193 16.40 -3.19 -2.83
C GLU A 193 16.33 -3.39 -1.31
N ASN A 194 15.33 -2.80 -0.63
CA ASN A 194 15.28 -2.73 0.84
C ASN A 194 14.17 -3.55 1.48
N THR A 195 13.15 -3.97 0.74
CA THR A 195 12.08 -4.80 1.29
C THR A 195 12.47 -6.27 1.21
N TYR A 196 12.61 -6.89 2.38
CA TYR A 196 12.87 -8.32 2.48
C TYR A 196 11.69 -9.08 1.88
N LEU A 197 11.89 -9.62 0.68
CA LEU A 197 11.04 -10.65 0.13
C LEU A 197 11.17 -11.86 1.06
N THR A 198 10.21 -11.99 1.98
CA THR A 198 10.14 -13.20 2.77
C THR A 198 9.55 -14.23 1.84
N VAL A 199 10.41 -15.12 1.37
CA VAL A 199 9.98 -16.34 0.70
C VAL A 199 9.79 -17.38 1.80
N PRO A 200 8.57 -17.63 2.32
CA PRO A 200 8.28 -18.92 2.90
C PRO A 200 8.54 -19.98 1.83
N TYR A 201 9.74 -20.54 1.89
CA TYR A 201 10.17 -21.59 1.00
C TYR A 201 9.31 -22.83 1.27
N CYS A 202 8.34 -23.09 0.40
CA CYS A 202 7.68 -24.39 0.33
C CYS A 202 8.65 -25.35 -0.36
N TYR A 203 9.67 -25.81 0.37
CA TYR A 203 10.50 -26.92 -0.10
C TYR A 203 9.61 -28.14 -0.26
N ILE A 204 9.22 -28.46 -1.49
CA ILE A 204 8.71 -29.78 -1.82
C ILE A 204 9.94 -30.63 -2.09
N PRO A 205 10.30 -31.56 -1.19
CA PRO A 205 11.48 -32.37 -1.40
C PRO A 205 11.32 -33.17 -2.70
N ASN A 206 12.40 -33.39 -3.45
CA ASN A 206 12.33 -33.98 -4.80
C ASN A 206 11.58 -35.33 -4.86
N ASP A 207 11.61 -36.10 -3.78
CA ASP A 207 10.89 -37.35 -3.58
C ASP A 207 9.36 -37.17 -3.54
N TRP A 208 8.85 -35.98 -3.24
CA TRP A 208 7.42 -35.64 -3.21
C TRP A 208 6.90 -35.01 -4.51
N LEU A 209 7.77 -34.70 -5.48
CA LEU A 209 7.38 -34.02 -6.73
C LEU A 209 6.41 -34.83 -7.59
N GLU A 210 6.48 -36.16 -7.56
CA GLU A 210 5.55 -37.01 -8.31
C GLU A 210 4.11 -36.85 -7.80
N LEU A 211 3.93 -36.68 -6.49
CA LEU A 211 2.64 -36.45 -5.86
C LEU A 211 2.09 -35.06 -6.18
N TYR A 212 2.98 -34.06 -6.19
CA TYR A 212 2.64 -32.69 -6.55
C TYR A 212 2.25 -32.56 -8.02
N ASN A 213 2.96 -33.25 -8.92
CA ASN A 213 2.68 -33.25 -10.36
C ASN A 213 1.44 -34.07 -10.74
N ASP A 214 0.92 -34.90 -9.84
CA ASP A 214 -0.31 -35.70 -10.02
C ASP A 214 -1.48 -35.10 -9.23
N ASP A 215 -1.60 -33.76 -9.23
CA ASP A 215 -2.64 -33.00 -8.54
C ASP A 215 -4.06 -33.48 -8.91
N VAL A 216 -4.25 -33.99 -10.14
CA VAL A 216 -5.53 -34.56 -10.58
C VAL A 216 -5.90 -35.82 -9.79
N ALA A 217 -4.95 -36.73 -9.52
CA ALA A 217 -5.23 -37.91 -8.71
C ALA A 217 -5.52 -37.54 -7.24
N VAL A 218 -4.83 -36.51 -6.73
CA VAL A 218 -5.07 -35.99 -5.38
C VAL A 218 -6.43 -35.29 -5.28
N ASP A 219 -6.80 -34.51 -6.28
CA ASP A 219 -8.13 -33.89 -6.43
C ASP A 219 -9.23 -34.93 -6.51
N GLU A 220 -9.07 -35.93 -7.38
CA GLU A 220 -10.04 -37.02 -7.50
C GLU A 220 -10.20 -37.77 -6.17
N LEU A 221 -9.11 -38.06 -5.46
CA LEU A 221 -9.18 -38.65 -4.13
C LEU A 221 -9.90 -37.72 -3.14
N TYR A 222 -9.52 -36.44 -3.10
CA TYR A 222 -10.10 -35.42 -2.24
C TYR A 222 -11.62 -35.36 -2.43
N TYR A 223 -12.10 -35.24 -3.67
CA TYR A 223 -13.53 -35.15 -3.99
C TYR A 223 -14.25 -36.48 -3.76
N ASN A 224 -13.64 -37.62 -4.11
CA ASN A 224 -14.23 -38.94 -3.87
C ASN A 224 -14.42 -39.23 -2.38
N LEU A 225 -13.48 -38.80 -1.55
CA LEU A 225 -13.60 -38.94 -0.11
C LEU A 225 -14.57 -37.88 0.44
N LEU A 226 -14.54 -36.63 -0.04
CA LEU A 226 -15.51 -35.59 0.34
C LEU A 226 -16.96 -36.05 0.12
N ASP A 227 -17.25 -36.66 -1.03
CA ASP A 227 -18.57 -37.17 -1.41
C ASP A 227 -19.02 -38.36 -0.55
N LYS A 228 -18.09 -39.23 -0.15
CA LYS A 228 -18.39 -40.46 0.61
C LYS A 228 -18.45 -40.25 2.13
N ILE A 229 -17.64 -39.35 2.67
CA ILE A 229 -17.40 -39.24 4.12
C ILE A 229 -17.41 -37.79 4.67
N GLY A 230 -17.67 -36.78 3.83
CA GLY A 230 -17.64 -35.36 4.23
C GLY A 230 -16.21 -34.79 4.29
N HIS A 231 -16.00 -33.57 4.81
CA HIS A 231 -14.67 -32.93 4.81
C HIS A 231 -13.59 -33.81 5.45
N VAL A 232 -12.62 -34.25 4.65
CA VAL A 232 -11.68 -35.33 4.97
C VAL A 232 -10.39 -34.81 5.59
N TRP A 233 -10.09 -33.53 5.39
CA TRP A 233 -8.88 -32.88 5.89
C TRP A 233 -9.27 -31.91 7.01
N ARG A 234 -9.93 -32.44 8.05
CA ARG A 234 -10.42 -31.61 9.18
C ARG A 234 -9.30 -31.00 10.03
N GLY A 235 -8.06 -31.45 9.86
CA GLY A 235 -6.87 -30.87 10.51
C GLY A 235 -6.35 -29.56 9.89
N MET A 236 -6.86 -29.12 8.73
CA MET A 236 -6.44 -27.86 8.08
C MET A 236 -7.53 -26.78 8.09
N ASN A 237 -8.81 -27.15 8.18
CA ASN A 237 -9.93 -26.20 8.16
C ASN A 237 -10.50 -25.87 9.55
N ALA A 238 -9.82 -26.20 10.64
CA ALA A 238 -10.27 -25.91 11.99
C ALA A 238 -9.13 -25.51 12.95
N ILE A 239 -8.20 -24.67 12.50
CA ILE A 239 -7.26 -23.97 13.40
C ILE A 239 -7.23 -22.49 12.99
N TYR A 240 -8.32 -21.81 13.34
CA TYR A 240 -8.23 -20.51 14.02
C TYR A 240 -7.92 -20.75 15.52
N ASP A 241 -7.17 -21.82 15.84
CA ASP A 241 -6.84 -22.23 17.19
C ASP A 241 -5.41 -21.79 17.49
N THR A 242 -5.28 -21.04 18.57
CA THR A 242 -4.17 -20.14 18.91
C THR A 242 -2.91 -20.84 19.40
N GLN A 243 -2.43 -21.89 18.71
CA GLN A 243 -1.13 -22.51 19.00
C GLN A 243 -0.34 -22.87 17.74
N SER A 244 0.51 -21.92 17.33
CA SER A 244 1.79 -22.12 16.65
C SER A 244 1.85 -23.26 15.61
N CYS A 245 1.11 -23.10 14.53
CA CYS A 245 1.57 -23.49 13.21
C CYS A 245 1.47 -22.26 12.32
N GLU A 246 2.42 -21.34 12.50
CA GLU A 246 2.70 -20.31 11.50
C GLU A 246 3.03 -21.01 10.18
N SER A 247 2.52 -20.42 9.08
CA SER A 247 3.00 -20.54 7.69
C SER A 247 2.74 -21.82 6.88
N TYR A 248 1.48 -22.20 6.60
CA TYR A 248 1.18 -23.00 5.40
C TYR A 248 -0.17 -22.58 4.78
N ASP A 249 -0.14 -21.61 3.86
CA ASP A 249 -1.30 -21.31 3.02
C ASP A 249 -1.22 -22.21 1.77
N CYS A 250 -1.74 -23.43 1.88
CA CYS A 250 -1.72 -24.40 0.79
C CYS A 250 -2.89 -24.13 -0.17
N ASN A 251 -2.55 -23.69 -1.39
CA ASN A 251 -3.51 -23.27 -2.41
C ASN A 251 -4.14 -24.42 -3.20
N ASP A 252 -3.48 -25.57 -3.29
CA ASP A 252 -3.93 -26.78 -4.01
C ASP A 252 -4.01 -28.02 -3.08
N ASN A 253 -4.66 -29.08 -3.54
CA ASN A 253 -4.91 -30.27 -2.71
C ASN A 253 -3.68 -31.15 -2.54
N ALA A 254 -2.77 -31.19 -3.53
CA ALA A 254 -1.50 -31.90 -3.42
C ALA A 254 -0.62 -31.34 -2.29
N SER A 255 -0.44 -30.02 -2.24
CA SER A 255 0.28 -29.30 -1.19
C SER A 255 -0.30 -29.57 0.21
N ARG A 256 -1.63 -29.57 0.33
CA ARG A 256 -2.33 -29.87 1.60
C ARG A 256 -2.06 -31.28 2.09
N MET A 257 -2.07 -32.25 1.18
CA MET A 257 -1.81 -33.64 1.50
C MET A 257 -0.34 -33.88 1.89
N ILE A 258 0.61 -33.24 1.19
CA ILE A 258 2.04 -33.28 1.53
C ILE A 258 2.26 -32.75 2.96
N ALA A 259 1.71 -31.57 3.27
CA ALA A 259 1.84 -30.97 4.59
C ALA A 259 1.22 -31.84 5.70
N TRP A 260 0.04 -32.42 5.47
CA TRP A 260 -0.59 -33.35 6.40
C TRP A 260 0.25 -34.63 6.60
N ALA A 261 0.78 -35.20 5.53
CA ALA A 261 1.58 -36.43 5.59
C ALA A 261 2.88 -36.20 6.40
N MET A 262 3.55 -35.08 6.16
CA MET A 262 4.75 -34.69 6.92
C MET A 262 4.44 -34.48 8.41
N LYS A 263 3.34 -33.79 8.74
CA LYS A 263 2.90 -33.58 10.15
C LYS A 263 2.65 -34.90 10.89
N ASN A 264 2.20 -35.93 10.17
CA ASN A 264 1.87 -37.24 10.73
C ASN A 264 3.00 -38.27 10.59
N ASN A 265 4.21 -37.86 10.18
CA ASN A 265 5.35 -38.74 9.95
C ASN A 265 5.04 -39.90 8.97
N ILE A 266 4.25 -39.63 7.94
CA ILE A 266 3.92 -40.59 6.88
C ILE A 266 5.05 -40.56 5.84
N SER A 267 5.46 -41.74 5.37
CA SER A 267 6.51 -41.85 4.35
C SER A 267 6.03 -41.34 2.99
N VAL A 268 6.95 -40.95 2.11
CA VAL A 268 6.65 -40.51 0.74
C VAL A 268 5.86 -41.59 -0.02
N GLU A 269 6.33 -42.83 0.05
CA GLU A 269 5.70 -43.98 -0.62
C GLU A 269 4.28 -44.21 -0.09
N ASP A 270 4.07 -44.09 1.22
CA ASP A 270 2.74 -44.19 1.82
C ASP A 270 1.82 -43.03 1.40
N ALA A 271 2.34 -41.82 1.30
CA ALA A 271 1.57 -40.67 0.85
C ALA A 271 1.15 -40.79 -0.63
N GLN A 272 2.05 -41.25 -1.49
CA GLN A 272 1.75 -41.59 -2.89
C GLN A 272 0.72 -42.73 -2.99
N ASP A 273 0.84 -43.76 -2.13
CA ASP A 273 -0.13 -44.85 -2.06
C ASP A 273 -1.51 -44.40 -1.55
N ILE A 274 -1.56 -43.45 -0.62
CA ILE A 274 -2.81 -42.82 -0.17
C ILE A 274 -3.44 -42.06 -1.33
N ALA A 275 -2.66 -41.23 -2.04
CA ALA A 275 -3.09 -40.46 -3.23
C ALA A 275 -3.68 -41.36 -4.33
N ALA A 276 -3.03 -42.49 -4.59
CA ALA A 276 -3.48 -43.51 -5.53
C ALA A 276 -4.68 -44.34 -5.02
N GLY A 277 -5.23 -44.02 -3.84
CA GLY A 277 -6.36 -44.71 -3.24
C GLY A 277 -6.05 -46.08 -2.62
N ARG A 278 -4.77 -46.50 -2.58
CA ARG A 278 -4.34 -47.85 -2.19
C ARG A 278 -4.31 -48.08 -0.67
N LYS A 279 -3.96 -47.05 0.11
CA LYS A 279 -3.79 -47.13 1.58
C LYS A 279 -4.79 -46.30 2.40
N VAL A 280 -5.85 -45.81 1.76
CA VAL A 280 -6.85 -44.93 2.39
C VAL A 280 -7.46 -45.54 3.67
N TYR A 281 -7.73 -46.85 3.68
CA TYR A 281 -8.33 -47.52 4.84
C TYR A 281 -7.36 -47.73 6.00
N GLU A 282 -6.06 -47.85 5.71
CA GLU A 282 -5.00 -48.06 6.70
C GLU A 282 -4.73 -46.78 7.50
N TYR A 283 -4.72 -45.64 6.81
CA TYR A 283 -4.52 -44.32 7.41
C TYR A 283 -5.83 -43.59 7.73
N GLY A 284 -6.97 -44.29 7.58
CA GLY A 284 -8.31 -43.73 7.78
C GLY A 284 -8.43 -42.95 9.08
N MET A 285 -8.07 -43.54 10.23
CA MET A 285 -8.20 -42.88 11.52
C MET A 285 -7.35 -41.61 11.67
N LEU A 286 -6.22 -41.49 10.97
CA LEU A 286 -5.38 -40.30 10.98
C LEU A 286 -5.92 -39.19 10.07
N MET A 287 -6.68 -39.55 9.03
CA MET A 287 -7.40 -38.59 8.20
C MET A 287 -8.64 -38.04 8.91
N TYR A 288 -9.23 -38.79 9.85
CA TYR A 288 -10.41 -38.37 10.62
C TYR A 288 -10.10 -37.59 11.93
N ALA A 289 -8.84 -37.56 12.38
CA ALA A 289 -8.40 -36.95 13.64
C ALA A 289 -7.95 -35.49 13.45
#